data_AF-A0AAW7XID3-F1
#
_entry.id   AF-A0AAW7XID3-F1
#
_cell.length_a   1.000
_cell.length_b   1.000
_cell.length_c   1.000
_cell.angle_alpha   90.00
_cell.angle_beta   90.00
_cell.angle_gamma   90.00
#
_symmetry.space_group_name_H-M   'P 1'
#
loop_
_entity.id
_entity.type
_entity.pdbx_description
1 polymer ?
#
loop_
_entity_poly.entity_id
_entity_poly.type
_entity_poly.pdbx_seq_one_letter_code
_entity_poly.pdbx_strand_id
1 'polypeptide(L)'
;MSIPKELKKLILYLPALFCLILFVVYGLVDYWIIGVIADPVEISRYNFGAEAMIAHGGEKYRSSNAYAISSLVIGMLSVIGMVASLFMLYKSKHKALLKAYCCSGVTLLAVVLVGHAW
;
A
#
# COMPACT_ATOMS: atom_id res chain seq x y z
N MET A 1 -8.26 -26.53 -23.28
CA MET A 1 -8.50 -25.10 -23.62
C MET A 1 -7.25 -24.30 -23.25
N SER A 2 -6.52 -23.73 -24.22
CA SER A 2 -5.28 -22.99 -23.94
C SER A 2 -5.58 -21.59 -23.42
N ILE A 3 -4.96 -21.18 -22.30
CA ILE A 3 -5.09 -19.82 -21.76
C ILE A 3 -4.52 -18.81 -22.79
N PRO A 4 -5.26 -17.73 -23.12
CA PRO A 4 -4.77 -16.65 -23.98
C PRO A 4 -3.44 -16.07 -23.50
N LYS A 5 -2.54 -15.68 -24.42
CA LYS A 5 -1.21 -15.14 -24.07
C LYS A 5 -1.29 -13.91 -23.17
N GLU A 6 -2.26 -13.03 -23.41
CA GLU A 6 -2.45 -11.82 -22.60
C GLU A 6 -2.90 -12.14 -21.16
N LEU A 7 -3.78 -13.13 -21.00
CA LEU A 7 -4.20 -13.59 -19.68
C LEU A 7 -3.03 -14.20 -18.89
N LYS A 8 -2.09 -14.87 -19.55
CA LYS A 8 -0.86 -15.37 -18.90
C LYS A 8 0.04 -14.23 -18.40
N LYS A 9 0.21 -13.16 -19.18
CA LYS A 9 0.99 -11.98 -18.75
C LYS A 9 0.32 -11.30 -17.56
N LEU A 10 -1.02 -11.16 -17.61
CA LEU A 10 -1.76 -10.56 -16.51
C LEU A 10 -1.57 -11.35 -15.21
N ILE A 11 -1.75 -12.68 -15.25
CA ILE A 11 -1.52 -13.55 -14.08
C ILE A 11 -0.08 -13.44 -13.56
N LEU A 12 0.90 -13.35 -14.47
CA LEU A 12 2.30 -13.24 -14.10
C LEU A 12 2.60 -11.96 -13.31
N TYR A 13 2.08 -10.81 -13.75
CA TYR A 13 2.36 -9.51 -13.14
C TYR A 13 1.34 -9.08 -12.08
N LEU A 14 0.26 -9.85 -11.89
CA LEU A 14 -0.78 -9.58 -10.91
C LEU A 14 -0.25 -9.30 -9.48
N PRO A 15 0.71 -10.06 -8.91
CA PRO A 15 1.19 -9.78 -7.55
C PRO A 15 1.87 -8.41 -7.44
N ALA A 16 2.67 -8.03 -8.44
CA ALA A 16 3.30 -6.72 -8.46
C ALA A 16 2.28 -5.59 -8.68
N LEU A 17 1.31 -5.80 -9.58
CA LEU A 17 0.22 -4.86 -9.83
C LEU A 17 -0.63 -4.65 -8.58
N PHE A 18 -0.91 -5.71 -7.82
CA PHE A 18 -1.63 -5.63 -6.55
C PHE A 18 -0.89 -4.73 -5.54
N CYS A 19 0.41 -4.94 -5.35
CA CYS A 19 1.21 -4.07 -4.49
C CYS A 19 1.26 -2.61 -4.99
N LEU A 20 1.30 -2.39 -6.30
CA LEU A 20 1.22 -1.03 -6.87
C LEU A 20 -0.12 -0.36 -6.56
N ILE A 21 -1.24 -1.09 -6.64
CA ILE A 21 -2.56 -0.57 -6.28
C ILE A 21 -2.60 -0.18 -4.81
N LEU A 22 -2.03 -0.99 -3.91
CA LEU A 22 -1.92 -0.63 -2.49
C LEU A 22 -1.13 0.67 -2.28
N PHE A 23 -0.01 0.85 -3.00
CA PHE A 23 0.76 2.09 -2.94
C PHE A 23 -0.09 3.30 -3.35
N VAL A 24 -0.79 3.23 -4.48
CA VAL A 24 -1.59 4.35 -4.98
C VAL A 24 -2.73 4.67 -4.01
N VAL A 25 -3.53 3.67 -3.64
CA VAL A 25 -4.77 3.87 -2.89
C VAL A 25 -4.52 4.23 -1.43
N TYR A 26 -3.64 3.50 -0.74
CA TYR A 26 -3.41 3.69 0.69
C TYR A 26 -2.27 4.64 1.02
N GLY A 27 -1.35 4.84 0.07
CA GLY A 27 -0.15 5.63 0.31
C GLY A 27 -0.20 6.99 -0.34
N LEU A 28 -0.23 6.98 -1.68
CA LEU A 28 0.03 8.17 -2.47
C LEU A 28 -1.13 9.17 -2.44
N VAL A 29 -2.38 8.71 -2.53
CA VAL A 29 -3.56 9.59 -2.61
C VAL A 29 -3.65 10.48 -1.37
N ASP A 30 -3.65 9.89 -0.18
CA ASP A 30 -3.78 10.66 1.06
C ASP A 30 -2.55 11.52 1.34
N TYR A 31 -1.35 11.00 1.10
CA TYR A 31 -0.13 11.80 1.22
C TYR A 31 -0.18 13.02 0.29
N TRP A 32 -0.63 12.83 -0.95
CA TRP A 32 -0.68 13.91 -1.93
C TRP A 32 -1.76 14.94 -1.60
N ILE A 33 -2.97 14.51 -1.28
CA ILE A 33 -4.10 15.40 -1.02
C ILE A 33 -3.93 16.15 0.31
N ILE A 34 -3.58 15.43 1.39
CA ILE A 34 -3.52 15.98 2.75
C ILE A 34 -2.14 16.59 3.05
N GLY A 35 -1.06 15.96 2.56
CA GLY A 35 0.31 16.40 2.84
C GLY A 35 0.86 17.42 1.85
N VAL A 36 0.63 17.22 0.55
CA VAL A 36 1.24 18.07 -0.50
C VAL A 36 0.30 19.20 -0.94
N ILE A 37 -0.92 18.87 -1.36
CA ILE A 37 -1.94 19.86 -1.75
C ILE A 37 -2.45 20.60 -0.51
N ALA A 38 -2.52 19.90 0.63
CA ALA A 38 -3.11 20.39 1.86
C ALA A 38 -4.54 20.91 1.65
N ASP A 39 -5.37 20.11 0.96
CA ASP A 39 -6.75 20.48 0.64
C ASP A 39 -7.56 20.70 1.94
N PRO A 40 -8.05 21.93 2.20
CA PRO A 40 -8.78 22.23 3.43
C PRO A 40 -10.09 21.45 3.54
N VAL A 41 -10.73 21.10 2.41
CA VAL A 41 -11.99 20.34 2.41
C VAL A 41 -11.72 18.93 2.91
N GLU A 42 -10.70 18.25 2.38
CA GLU A 42 -10.37 16.89 2.82
C GLU A 42 -9.83 16.88 4.25
N ILE A 43 -8.93 17.82 4.61
CA ILE A 43 -8.39 17.92 5.97
C ILE A 43 -9.50 18.08 7.01
N SER A 44 -10.52 18.91 6.73
CA SER A 44 -11.63 19.15 7.65
C SER A 44 -12.50 17.92 7.93
N ARG A 45 -12.45 16.88 7.08
CA ARG A 45 -13.24 15.65 7.26
C ARG A 45 -12.70 14.72 8.34
N TYR A 46 -11.39 14.76 8.59
CA TYR A 46 -10.72 13.79 9.46
C TYR A 46 -10.69 14.19 10.95
N ASN A 47 -11.19 15.38 11.31
CA ASN A 47 -11.20 15.88 12.70
C ASN A 47 -9.89 15.62 13.46
N PHE A 48 -8.76 15.95 12.84
CA PHE A 48 -7.43 15.68 13.41
C PHE A 48 -7.28 16.27 14.81
N GLY A 49 -6.65 15.53 15.72
CA GLY A 49 -6.46 15.92 17.11
C GLY A 49 -7.64 15.58 18.04
N ALA A 50 -8.79 15.17 17.51
CA ALA A 50 -9.90 14.72 18.34
C ALA A 50 -9.54 13.42 19.09
N GLU A 51 -9.75 13.40 20.41
CA GLU A 51 -9.40 12.26 21.27
C GLU A 51 -10.01 10.95 20.79
N ALA A 52 -11.27 10.98 20.31
CA ALA A 52 -11.93 9.80 19.77
C ALA A 52 -11.23 9.24 18.52
N MET A 53 -10.73 10.12 17.63
CA MET A 53 -10.02 9.69 16.42
C MET A 53 -8.65 9.10 16.76
N ILE A 54 -7.93 9.69 17.72
CA ILE A 54 -6.64 9.17 18.17
C ILE A 54 -6.82 7.83 18.90
N ALA A 55 -7.82 7.73 19.78
CA ALA A 55 -8.10 6.51 20.55
C ALA A 55 -8.48 5.32 19.67
N HIS A 56 -9.22 5.55 18.57
CA HIS A 56 -9.64 4.49 17.66
C HIS A 56 -8.70 4.25 16.49
N GLY A 57 -8.02 5.30 16.02
CA GLY A 57 -7.28 5.29 14.77
C GLY A 57 -5.77 5.39 14.89
N GLY A 58 -5.25 5.64 16.10
CA GLY A 58 -3.82 5.77 16.38
C GLY A 58 -3.29 7.21 16.36
N GLU A 59 -2.01 7.35 16.69
CA GLU A 59 -1.29 8.62 16.73
C GLU A 59 -1.20 9.31 15.37
N LYS A 60 -1.37 8.58 14.25
CA LYS A 60 -1.43 9.18 12.91
C LYS A 60 -2.52 10.25 12.79
N TYR A 61 -3.61 10.17 13.55
CA TYR A 61 -4.69 11.17 13.53
C TYR A 61 -4.43 12.40 14.41
N ARG A 62 -3.28 12.48 15.08
CA ARG A 62 -2.94 13.64 15.93
C ARG A 62 -2.78 14.93 15.16
N SER A 63 -2.34 14.86 13.90
CA SER A 63 -2.26 16.00 12.99
C SER A 63 -2.38 15.54 11.54
N SER A 64 -2.78 16.44 10.64
CA SER A 64 -2.82 16.17 9.20
C SER A 64 -1.46 15.75 8.64
N ASN A 65 -0.38 16.36 9.13
CA ASN A 65 0.98 16.02 8.71
C ASN A 65 1.39 14.61 9.16
N ALA A 66 1.08 14.23 10.42
CA ALA A 66 1.34 12.88 10.91
C ALA A 66 0.58 11.82 10.09
N TYR A 67 -0.68 12.11 9.75
CA TYR A 67 -1.49 11.25 8.90
C TYR A 67 -0.88 11.07 7.52
N ALA A 68 -0.55 12.18 6.84
CA ALA A 68 0.04 12.14 5.49
C ALA A 68 1.37 11.37 5.46
N ILE A 69 2.26 11.59 6.44
CA ILE A 69 3.53 10.86 6.55
C ILE A 69 3.26 9.36 6.77
N SER A 70 2.29 9.03 7.63
CA SER A 70 1.94 7.62 7.89
C SER A 70 1.42 6.94 6.63
N SER A 71 0.55 7.59 5.85
CA SER A 71 0.10 7.10 4.54
C SER A 71 1.30 6.89 3.61
N LEU A 72 2.23 7.85 3.50
CA LEU A 72 3.42 7.68 2.67
C LEU A 72 4.26 6.47 3.09
N VAL A 73 4.51 6.28 4.39
CA VAL A 73 5.27 5.14 4.92
C VAL A 73 4.60 3.81 4.54
N ILE A 74 3.29 3.71 4.73
CA ILE A 74 2.49 2.53 4.33
C ILE A 74 2.56 2.30 2.81
N GLY A 75 2.48 3.38 2.03
CA GLY A 75 2.68 3.34 0.59
C GLY A 75 4.04 2.79 0.19
N MET A 76 5.11 3.26 0.82
CA MET A 76 6.47 2.83 0.51
C MET A 76 6.70 1.35 0.81
N LEU A 77 6.05 0.79 1.85
CA LEU A 77 6.04 -0.66 2.07
C LEU A 77 5.43 -1.43 0.89
N SER A 78 4.37 -0.88 0.30
CA SER A 78 3.73 -1.46 -0.89
C SER A 78 4.67 -1.43 -2.10
N VAL A 79 5.45 -0.36 -2.27
CA VAL A 79 6.48 -0.26 -3.33
C VAL A 79 7.57 -1.32 -3.12
N ILE A 80 8.03 -1.52 -1.88
CA ILE A 80 9.00 -2.57 -1.55
C ILE A 80 8.44 -3.95 -1.93
N GLY A 81 7.18 -4.22 -1.61
CA GLY A 81 6.50 -5.47 -1.97
C GLY A 81 6.37 -5.67 -3.48
N MET A 82 6.09 -4.60 -4.24
CA MET A 82 6.06 -4.63 -5.69
C MET A 82 7.43 -5.01 -6.27
N VAL A 83 8.50 -4.32 -5.83
CA VAL A 83 9.87 -4.57 -6.29
C VAL A 83 10.31 -5.99 -5.93
N ALA A 84 10.02 -6.43 -4.70
CA ALA A 84 10.32 -7.78 -4.26
C ALA A 84 9.57 -8.85 -5.07
N SER A 85 8.29 -8.62 -5.38
CA SER A 85 7.49 -9.51 -6.23
C SER A 85 8.07 -9.62 -7.65
N LEU A 86 8.43 -8.51 -8.28
CA LEU A 86 9.10 -8.49 -9.59
C LEU A 86 10.45 -9.18 -9.54
N PHE A 87 11.23 -8.96 -8.47
CA PHE A 87 12.51 -9.61 -8.28
C PHE A 87 12.36 -11.13 -8.14
N MET A 88 11.35 -11.61 -7.42
CA MET A 88 11.05 -13.04 -7.30
C MET A 88 10.69 -13.66 -8.64
N LEU A 89 9.90 -12.96 -9.48
CA LEU A 89 9.58 -13.41 -10.83
C LEU A 89 10.81 -13.49 -11.74
N TYR A 90 11.72 -12.51 -11.65
CA TYR A 90 12.90 -12.43 -12.51
C TYR A 90 14.02 -13.40 -12.11
N LYS A 91 14.28 -13.57 -10.81
CA LYS A 91 15.43 -14.37 -10.33
C LYS A 91 15.09 -15.80 -9.95
N SER A 92 13.85 -16.13 -9.61
CA SER A 92 13.52 -17.48 -9.15
C SER A 92 13.41 -18.47 -10.30
N LYS A 93 14.20 -19.54 -10.25
CA LYS A 93 14.12 -20.66 -11.21
C LYS A 93 12.95 -21.61 -10.94
N HIS A 94 12.56 -21.77 -9.66
CA HIS A 94 11.49 -22.69 -9.24
C HIS A 94 10.37 -21.93 -8.52
N LYS A 95 9.11 -22.24 -8.91
CA LYS A 95 7.89 -21.72 -8.30
C LYS A 95 7.89 -20.18 -8.16
N ALA A 96 8.48 -19.47 -9.13
CA ALA A 96 8.64 -18.01 -9.10
C ALA A 96 7.31 -17.27 -8.86
N LEU A 97 6.27 -17.72 -9.56
CA LEU A 97 4.92 -17.17 -9.43
C LEU A 97 4.38 -17.32 -8.01
N LEU A 98 4.48 -18.53 -7.41
CA LEU A 98 4.03 -18.77 -6.03
C LEU A 98 4.79 -17.87 -5.04
N LYS A 99 6.11 -17.73 -5.20
CA LYS A 99 6.91 -16.85 -4.34
C LYS A 99 6.51 -15.39 -4.46
N ALA A 100 6.22 -14.91 -5.67
CA ALA A 100 5.73 -13.55 -5.89
C ALA A 100 4.37 -13.31 -5.21
N TYR A 101 3.43 -14.26 -5.31
CA TYR A 101 2.15 -14.18 -4.60
C TYR A 101 2.29 -14.25 -3.07
N CYS A 102 3.17 -15.11 -2.55
CA CYS A 102 3.47 -15.13 -1.12
C CYS A 102 4.06 -13.78 -0.67
N CYS A 103 4.96 -13.19 -1.47
CA CYS A 103 5.55 -11.88 -1.18
C CYS A 103 4.50 -10.77 -1.16
N SER A 104 3.58 -10.73 -2.14
CA SER A 104 2.47 -9.77 -2.13
C SER A 104 1.54 -9.98 -0.93
N GLY A 105 1.29 -11.23 -0.52
CA GLY A 105 0.51 -11.55 0.68
C GLY A 105 1.17 -11.07 1.97
N VAL A 106 2.48 -11.27 2.11
CA VAL A 106 3.26 -10.73 3.24
C VAL A 106 3.25 -9.21 3.23
N THR A 107 3.35 -8.59 2.05
CA THR A 107 3.27 -7.14 1.90
C THR A 107 1.92 -6.61 2.37
N LEU A 108 0.82 -7.26 1.99
CA LEU A 108 -0.52 -6.91 2.47
C LEU A 108 -0.61 -6.98 3.99
N LEU A 109 -0.13 -8.07 4.59
CA LEU A 109 -0.11 -8.20 6.06
C LEU A 109 0.71 -7.09 6.72
N ALA A 110 1.88 -6.76 6.17
CA ALA A 110 2.71 -5.67 6.69
C ALA A 110 2.00 -4.31 6.58
N VAL A 111 1.38 -4.01 5.44
CA VAL A 111 0.59 -2.80 5.19
C VAL A 111 -0.55 -2.68 6.19
N VAL A 112 -1.30 -3.77 6.42
CA VAL A 112 -2.41 -3.79 7.38
C VAL A 112 -1.91 -3.60 8.81
N LEU A 113 -0.85 -4.32 9.20
CA LEU A 113 -0.29 -4.22 10.55
C LEU A 113 0.25 -2.82 10.85
N VAL A 114 1.04 -2.25 9.94
CA VAL A 114 1.59 -0.89 10.10
C VAL A 114 0.49 0.15 10.02
N GLY A 115 -0.51 -0.03 9.14
CA GLY A 115 -1.66 0.85 9.01
C GLY A 115 -2.56 0.89 10.26
N HIS A 116 -2.57 -0.17 11.07
CA HIS A 116 -3.32 -0.23 12.32
C HIS A 116 -2.47 0.08 13.58
N ALA A 117 -1.16 -0.15 13.53
CA ALA A 117 -0.28 0.09 14.67
C ALA A 117 0.07 1.58 14.87
N TRP A 118 -0.13 2.41 13.85
CA TRP A 118 0.20 3.84 13.84
C TRP A 118 -1.05 4.71 13.76
#